data_AF-A0AAX0IWV3-F1
#
_entry.id   AF-A0AAX0IWV3-F1
#
_cell.length_a   1.000
_cell.length_b   1.000
_cell.length_c   1.000
_cell.angle_alpha   90.00
_cell.angle_beta   90.00
_cell.angle_gamma   90.00
#
_symmetry.space_group_name_H-M   'P 1'
#
loop_
_entity.id
_entity.type
_entity.pdbx_description
1 polymer ?
#
loop_
_entity_poly.entity_id
_entity_poly.type
_entity_poly.pdbx_seq_one_letter_code
_entity_poly.pdbx_strand_id
1 'polypeptide(L)'
;MNHVVKAYECNWKGELSLSHVVGIMMLASRKQERGLAHPDLIYQKGLSWIVIQNQLTVNRLPKLEEEIIVETEPVGYNKFFTFRRYTILSLEEEVLVDALTTFSMINIEERKLISLDEEVLNEYPIENKKDNRRNPRVPKIDLEKANVQTYRVRLNDIDYNHHVNNAKYFDWVMDSLGMEFIKTHSLKSVLVKYDKEILPEATVRSFYEIRESENGVRTFHQLESDNQKCCHLSLEWEVK
;
A
#
# COMPACT_ATOMS: atom_id res chain seq x y z
N MET A 1 -5.93 -0.79 -17.15
CA MET A 1 -6.21 -2.23 -17.35
C MET A 1 -7.59 -2.54 -16.84
N ASN A 2 -8.34 -3.43 -17.48
CA ASN A 2 -9.66 -3.84 -16.98
C ASN A 2 -9.50 -5.01 -16.00
N HIS A 3 -10.35 -5.05 -14.97
CA HIS A 3 -10.40 -6.11 -13.98
C HIS A 3 -11.84 -6.34 -13.53
N VAL A 4 -12.26 -7.60 -13.42
CA VAL A 4 -13.56 -7.97 -12.83
C VAL A 4 -13.29 -8.40 -11.40
N VAL A 5 -13.93 -7.77 -10.43
CA VAL A 5 -13.75 -8.07 -9.01
C VAL A 5 -14.28 -9.46 -8.69
N LYS A 6 -13.42 -10.33 -8.16
CA LYS A 6 -13.75 -11.73 -7.89
C LYS A 6 -14.09 -11.96 -6.42
N ALA A 7 -14.91 -12.98 -6.15
CA ALA A 7 -15.35 -13.34 -4.80
C ALA A 7 -14.21 -13.51 -3.78
N TYR A 8 -13.09 -14.13 -4.18
CA TYR A 8 -11.93 -14.33 -3.29
C TYR A 8 -11.12 -13.05 -3.02
N GLU A 9 -11.38 -11.97 -3.76
CA GLU A 9 -10.73 -10.66 -3.59
C GLU A 9 -11.52 -9.77 -2.63
N CYS A 10 -12.75 -10.17 -2.29
CA CYS A 10 -13.64 -9.39 -1.46
C CYS A 10 -13.50 -9.72 0.04
N ASN A 11 -13.82 -8.72 0.86
CA ASN A 11 -14.16 -8.90 2.26
C ASN A 11 -15.55 -9.55 2.40
N TRP A 12 -15.97 -9.83 3.64
CA TRP A 12 -17.25 -10.48 3.94
C TRP A 12 -18.49 -9.67 3.51
N LYS A 13 -18.36 -8.38 3.18
CA LYS A 13 -19.45 -7.54 2.64
C LYS A 13 -19.58 -7.62 1.12
N GLY A 14 -18.69 -8.34 0.44
CA GLY A 14 -18.61 -8.30 -1.02
C GLY A 14 -17.97 -7.03 -1.56
N GLU A 15 -17.14 -6.34 -0.77
CA GLU A 15 -16.32 -5.21 -1.22
C GLU A 15 -14.88 -5.67 -1.40
N LEU A 16 -14.19 -5.22 -2.45
CA LEU A 16 -12.77 -5.50 -2.69
C LEU A 16 -11.94 -5.15 -1.45
N SER A 17 -11.21 -6.13 -0.90
CA SER A 17 -10.44 -5.90 0.32
C SER A 17 -9.29 -4.92 0.07
N LEU A 18 -8.86 -4.22 1.12
CA LEU A 18 -7.78 -3.25 1.00
C LEU A 18 -6.44 -3.88 0.56
N SER A 19 -6.18 -5.12 0.96
CA SER A 19 -5.04 -5.90 0.47
C SER A 19 -5.13 -6.17 -1.03
N HIS A 20 -6.33 -6.49 -1.57
CA HIS A 20 -6.52 -6.68 -3.00
C HIS A 20 -6.52 -5.37 -3.79
N VAL A 21 -7.00 -4.26 -3.22
CA VAL A 21 -6.81 -2.92 -3.80
C VAL A 21 -5.31 -2.69 -4.07
N VAL A 22 -4.47 -2.88 -3.05
CA VAL A 22 -3.01 -2.70 -3.18
C VAL A 22 -2.39 -3.72 -4.12
N GLY A 23 -2.83 -4.97 -4.06
CA GLY A 23 -2.36 -6.01 -4.98
C GLY A 23 -2.65 -5.68 -6.46
N ILE A 24 -3.87 -5.20 -6.76
CA ILE A 24 -4.29 -4.83 -8.11
C ILE A 24 -3.54 -3.58 -8.60
N MET A 25 -3.30 -2.59 -7.73
CA MET A 25 -2.44 -1.44 -8.05
C MET A 25 -1.03 -1.91 -8.46
N MET A 26 -0.39 -2.75 -7.64
CA MET A 26 0.95 -3.27 -7.94
C MET A 26 0.96 -4.14 -9.21
N LEU A 27 -0.13 -4.87 -9.50
CA LEU A 27 -0.27 -5.61 -10.74
C LEU A 27 -0.34 -4.67 -11.96
N ALA A 28 -1.07 -3.56 -11.86
CA ALA A 28 -1.17 -2.58 -12.94
C ALA A 28 0.20 -1.96 -13.26
N SER A 29 0.98 -1.57 -12.25
CA SER A 29 2.33 -1.03 -12.48
C SER A 29 3.28 -2.08 -13.04
N ARG A 30 3.22 -3.33 -12.56
CA ARG A 30 4.03 -4.43 -13.10
C ARG A 30 3.70 -4.74 -14.57
N LYS A 31 2.43 -4.61 -14.98
CA LYS A 31 2.05 -4.74 -16.39
C LYS A 31 2.64 -3.63 -17.24
N GLN A 32 2.68 -2.38 -16.75
CA GLN A 32 3.35 -1.28 -17.44
C GLN A 32 4.87 -1.50 -17.52
N GLU A 33 5.49 -1.96 -16.43
CA GLU A 33 6.93 -2.23 -16.36
C GLU A 33 7.38 -3.30 -17.37
N ARG A 34 6.57 -4.33 -17.60
CA ARG A 34 6.84 -5.33 -18.65
C ARG A 34 6.78 -4.78 -20.07
N GLY A 35 6.19 -3.60 -20.27
CA GLY A 35 6.13 -2.90 -21.56
C GLY A 35 7.26 -1.89 -21.78
N LEU A 36 8.19 -1.75 -20.83
CA LEU A 36 9.39 -0.90 -21.01
C LEU A 36 10.31 -1.49 -22.08
N ALA A 37 11.23 -0.67 -22.60
CA ALA A 37 12.21 -1.13 -23.58
C ALA A 37 13.16 -2.17 -22.95
N HIS A 38 13.56 -1.95 -21.69
CA HIS A 38 14.46 -2.81 -20.93
C HIS A 38 13.86 -3.13 -19.54
N PRO A 39 12.85 -4.02 -19.45
CA PRO A 39 12.13 -4.29 -18.20
C PRO A 39 13.01 -4.85 -17.07
N ASP A 40 14.12 -5.51 -17.40
CA ASP A 40 15.03 -6.12 -16.42
C ASP A 40 16.23 -5.24 -16.05
N LEU A 41 16.36 -4.03 -16.63
CA LEU A 41 17.53 -3.15 -16.46
C LEU A 41 17.82 -2.87 -14.97
N ILE A 42 16.77 -2.64 -14.17
CA ILE A 42 16.91 -2.39 -12.74
C ILE A 42 17.61 -3.56 -12.02
N TYR A 43 17.21 -4.79 -12.33
CA TYR A 43 17.79 -5.99 -11.73
C TYR A 43 19.21 -6.28 -12.26
N GLN A 44 19.48 -5.99 -13.53
CA GLN A 44 20.82 -6.11 -14.12
C GLN A 44 21.84 -5.18 -13.45
N LYS A 45 21.38 -4.04 -12.91
CA LYS A 45 22.18 -3.12 -12.10
C LYS A 45 22.26 -3.51 -10.62
N GLY A 46 21.68 -4.65 -10.21
CA GLY A 46 21.63 -5.07 -8.80
C GLY A 46 20.73 -4.19 -7.94
N LEU A 47 19.74 -3.53 -8.55
CA LEU A 47 18.82 -2.61 -7.89
C LEU A 47 17.40 -3.21 -7.83
N SER A 48 16.58 -2.69 -6.92
CA SER A 48 15.15 -2.99 -6.85
C SER A 48 14.35 -1.79 -6.37
N TRP A 49 13.06 -1.78 -6.69
CA TRP A 49 12.10 -0.83 -6.14
C TRP A 49 11.55 -1.32 -4.80
N ILE A 50 11.48 -0.42 -3.82
CA ILE A 50 10.74 -0.66 -2.58
C ILE A 50 9.66 0.40 -2.38
N VAL A 51 8.55 -0.03 -1.78
CA VAL A 51 7.46 0.86 -1.40
C VAL A 51 7.80 1.52 -0.07
N ILE A 52 7.82 2.84 -0.04
CA ILE A 52 8.06 3.63 1.18
C ILE A 52 6.74 4.02 1.84
N GLN A 53 5.75 4.41 1.05
CA GLN A 53 4.48 4.91 1.54
C GLN A 53 3.37 4.73 0.50
N ASN A 54 2.16 4.41 0.95
CA ASN A 54 0.94 4.52 0.15
C ASN A 54 0.00 5.53 0.81
N GLN A 55 -0.62 6.36 -0.02
CA GLN A 55 -1.65 7.33 0.35
C GLN A 55 -2.87 7.02 -0.52
N LEU A 56 -3.98 6.60 0.07
CA LEU A 56 -5.21 6.27 -0.67
C LEU A 56 -6.34 7.20 -0.21
N THR A 57 -7.10 7.69 -1.17
CA THR A 57 -8.41 8.28 -0.98
C THR A 57 -9.45 7.31 -1.54
N VAL A 58 -10.44 6.97 -0.73
CA VAL A 58 -11.44 5.94 -1.01
C VAL A 58 -12.82 6.60 -1.02
N ASN A 59 -13.41 6.76 -2.21
CA ASN A 59 -14.80 7.20 -2.34
C ASN A 59 -15.73 6.03 -2.00
N ARG A 60 -15.44 4.86 -2.58
CA ARG A 60 -16.00 3.55 -2.21
C ARG A 60 -15.07 2.43 -2.68
N LEU A 61 -15.12 1.28 -2.01
CA LEU A 61 -14.45 0.08 -2.51
C LEU A 61 -15.28 -0.55 -3.64
N PRO A 62 -14.64 -1.06 -4.72
CA PRO A 62 -15.32 -1.85 -5.74
C PRO A 62 -16.07 -3.03 -5.14
N LYS A 63 -17.20 -3.42 -5.74
CA LYS A 63 -18.04 -4.53 -5.28
C LYS A 63 -17.77 -5.82 -6.04
N LEU A 64 -18.19 -6.93 -5.46
CA LEU A 64 -18.21 -8.24 -6.11
C LEU A 64 -18.84 -8.16 -7.51
N GLU A 65 -18.17 -8.75 -8.49
CA GLU A 65 -18.58 -8.80 -9.91
C GLU A 65 -18.60 -7.44 -10.61
N GLU A 66 -18.21 -6.34 -9.95
CA GLU A 66 -18.04 -5.04 -10.59
C GLU A 66 -16.84 -5.08 -11.55
N GLU A 67 -17.05 -4.58 -12.77
CA GLU A 67 -15.96 -4.31 -13.71
C GLU A 67 -15.35 -2.94 -13.40
N ILE A 68 -14.03 -2.92 -13.23
CA ILE A 68 -13.28 -1.71 -12.92
C ILE A 68 -12.13 -1.49 -13.91
N ILE A 69 -11.78 -0.23 -14.09
CA ILE A 69 -10.62 0.20 -14.88
C ILE A 69 -9.55 0.67 -13.88
N VAL A 70 -8.35 0.10 -13.98
CA VAL A 70 -7.22 0.43 -13.12
C VAL A 70 -6.15 1.12 -13.95
N GLU A 71 -5.93 2.39 -13.68
CA GLU A 71 -4.95 3.23 -14.35
C GLU A 71 -3.73 3.45 -13.45
N THR A 72 -2.56 3.67 -14.06
CA THR A 72 -1.36 4.02 -13.33
C THR A 72 -0.40 4.82 -14.18
N GLU A 73 0.23 5.80 -13.55
CA GLU A 73 1.23 6.67 -14.17
C GLU A 73 2.29 7.05 -13.14
N PRO A 74 3.59 7.05 -13.52
CA PRO A 74 4.59 7.71 -12.71
C PRO A 74 4.45 9.23 -12.88
N VAL A 75 4.29 9.96 -11.78
CA VAL A 75 3.86 11.37 -11.78
C VAL A 75 4.97 12.38 -11.45
N GLY A 76 6.13 11.89 -11.01
CA GLY A 76 7.28 12.75 -10.68
C GLY A 76 8.30 12.05 -9.81
N TYR A 77 9.44 12.70 -9.61
CA TYR A 77 10.53 12.16 -8.78
C TYR A 77 11.41 13.27 -8.18
N ASN A 78 12.18 12.91 -7.18
CA ASN A 78 13.31 13.68 -6.67
C ASN A 78 14.54 12.77 -6.54
N LYS A 79 15.60 13.24 -5.88
CA LYS A 79 16.87 12.51 -5.77
C LYS A 79 16.74 11.08 -5.24
N PHE A 80 15.77 10.79 -4.37
CA PHE A 80 15.66 9.50 -3.68
C PHE A 80 14.31 8.80 -3.89
N PHE A 81 13.30 9.53 -4.35
CA PHE A 81 11.93 9.03 -4.40
C PHE A 81 11.30 9.27 -5.76
N THR A 82 10.57 8.27 -6.25
CA THR A 82 9.64 8.41 -7.36
C THR A 82 8.22 8.23 -6.86
N PHE A 83 7.27 8.91 -7.49
CA PHE A 83 5.88 8.93 -7.11
C PHE A 83 5.06 8.37 -8.24
N ARG A 84 4.16 7.44 -7.93
CA ARG A 84 3.28 6.82 -8.90
C ARG A 84 1.85 6.95 -8.43
N ARG A 85 0.99 7.44 -9.32
CA ARG A 85 -0.45 7.49 -9.09
C ARG A 85 -1.08 6.20 -9.61
N TYR A 86 -2.12 5.78 -8.90
CA TYR A 86 -3.05 4.74 -9.32
C TYR A 86 -4.46 5.28 -9.17
N THR A 87 -5.31 4.99 -10.15
CA THR A 87 -6.72 5.37 -10.11
C THR A 87 -7.55 4.14 -10.46
N ILE A 88 -8.48 3.78 -9.59
CA ILE A 88 -9.47 2.73 -9.83
C ILE A 88 -10.78 3.41 -10.16
N LEU A 89 -11.30 3.17 -11.35
CA LEU A 89 -12.51 3.76 -11.92
C LEU A 89 -13.60 2.70 -12.10
N SER A 90 -14.87 3.11 -12.03
CA SER A 90 -15.97 2.32 -12.60
C SER A 90 -15.96 2.40 -14.13
N LEU A 91 -16.84 1.64 -14.80
CA LEU A 91 -17.02 1.75 -16.26
C LEU A 91 -17.63 3.10 -16.69
N GLU A 92 -18.32 3.79 -15.78
CA GLU A 92 -18.86 5.14 -15.95
C GLU A 92 -17.85 6.24 -15.60
N GLU A 93 -16.56 5.91 -15.47
CA GLU A 93 -15.46 6.83 -15.15
C GLU A 93 -15.56 7.49 -13.76
N GLU A 94 -16.36 6.91 -12.84
CA GLU A 94 -16.38 7.32 -11.43
C GLU A 94 -15.07 6.91 -10.75
N VAL A 95 -14.36 7.85 -10.13
CA VAL A 95 -13.19 7.53 -9.29
C VAL A 95 -13.64 6.82 -8.02
N LEU A 96 -13.27 5.55 -7.89
CA LEU A 96 -13.58 4.72 -6.73
C LEU A 96 -12.47 4.84 -5.67
N VAL A 97 -11.22 4.71 -6.13
CA VAL A 97 -10.01 4.84 -5.30
C VAL A 97 -8.95 5.63 -6.08
N ASP A 98 -8.42 6.68 -5.49
CA ASP A 98 -7.19 7.33 -5.95
C ASP A 98 -6.06 7.00 -4.98
N ALA A 99 -4.88 6.72 -5.49
CA ALA A 99 -3.73 6.41 -4.66
C ALA A 99 -2.45 7.04 -5.18
N LEU A 100 -1.60 7.47 -4.25
CA LEU A 100 -0.23 7.87 -4.52
C LEU A 100 0.72 6.96 -3.74
N THR A 101 1.58 6.25 -4.45
CA THR A 101 2.64 5.43 -3.87
C THR A 101 3.98 6.12 -4.06
N THR A 102 4.74 6.21 -2.98
CA THR A 102 6.13 6.65 -3.01
C THR A 102 7.04 5.44 -3.02
N PHE A 103 7.87 5.33 -4.04
CA PHE A 103 8.90 4.31 -4.18
C PHE A 103 10.29 4.90 -3.98
N SER A 104 11.24 4.05 -3.58
CA SER A 104 12.66 4.35 -3.58
C SER A 104 13.45 3.18 -4.15
N MET A 105 14.70 3.45 -4.58
CA MET A 105 15.60 2.41 -5.05
C MET A 105 16.49 1.91 -3.92
N ILE A 106 16.71 0.61 -3.91
CA ILE A 106 17.61 -0.10 -3.01
C ILE A 106 18.66 -0.85 -3.83
N ASN A 107 19.91 -0.83 -3.36
CA ASN A 107 20.91 -1.80 -3.79
C ASN A 107 20.63 -3.14 -3.08
N ILE A 108 20.42 -4.20 -3.86
CA ILE A 108 19.98 -5.51 -3.35
C ILE A 108 21.05 -6.14 -2.44
N GLU A 109 22.32 -6.04 -2.82
CA GLU A 109 23.44 -6.66 -2.09
C GLU A 109 23.71 -5.92 -0.77
N GLU A 110 23.84 -4.59 -0.82
CA GLU A 110 24.10 -3.78 0.38
C GLU A 110 22.89 -3.61 1.28
N ARG A 111 21.69 -3.90 0.77
CA ARG A 111 20.39 -3.62 1.40
C ARG A 111 20.25 -2.17 1.86
N LYS A 112 20.74 -1.22 1.05
CA LYS A 112 20.72 0.22 1.34
C LYS A 112 19.94 0.99 0.31
N LEU A 113 19.22 2.01 0.79
CA LEU A 113 18.64 3.05 -0.05
C LEU A 113 19.73 3.80 -0.81
N ILE A 114 19.51 4.01 -2.09
CA ILE A 114 20.38 4.80 -2.96
C ILE A 114 19.61 5.95 -3.60
N SER A 115 20.31 6.93 -4.16
CA SER A 115 19.69 7.87 -5.08
C SER A 115 19.17 7.15 -6.32
N LEU A 116 18.12 7.67 -6.94
CA LEU A 116 17.58 7.09 -8.17
C LEU A 116 18.67 7.03 -9.26
N ASP A 117 18.84 5.86 -9.86
CA ASP A 117 19.69 5.65 -11.04
C ASP A 117 18.99 6.26 -12.27
N GLU A 118 19.67 7.18 -12.96
CA GLU A 118 19.08 7.94 -14.07
C GLU A 118 18.75 7.04 -15.26
N GLU A 119 19.56 6.01 -15.52
CA GLU A 119 19.35 5.10 -16.66
C GLU A 119 18.10 4.26 -16.44
N VAL A 120 17.93 3.69 -15.24
CA VAL A 120 16.71 2.98 -14.85
C VAL A 120 15.50 3.91 -14.90
N LEU A 121 15.64 5.15 -14.41
CA LEU A 121 14.54 6.10 -14.37
C LEU A 121 14.06 6.50 -15.77
N ASN A 122 14.99 6.66 -16.71
CA ASN A 122 14.70 7.06 -18.10
C ASN A 122 13.93 6.00 -18.91
N GLU A 123 13.87 4.74 -18.45
CA GLU A 123 13.01 3.73 -19.05
C GLU A 123 11.52 4.06 -18.84
N TYR A 124 11.17 4.67 -17.70
CA TYR A 124 9.78 4.95 -17.36
C TYR A 124 9.27 6.20 -18.08
N PRO A 125 7.99 6.22 -18.50
CA PRO A 125 7.38 7.37 -19.17
C PRO A 125 7.05 8.49 -18.16
N ILE A 126 8.07 9.04 -17.53
CA ILE A 126 7.95 10.13 -16.57
C ILE A 126 8.12 11.43 -17.33
N GLU A 127 7.04 12.22 -17.45
CA GLU A 127 7.13 13.58 -17.96
C GLU A 127 7.86 14.47 -16.94
N ASN A 128 9.20 14.38 -16.98
CA ASN A 128 10.25 15.21 -16.39
C ASN A 128 9.78 16.31 -15.40
N LYS A 129 9.29 15.91 -14.22
CA LYS A 129 8.94 16.82 -13.12
C LYS A 129 9.81 16.50 -11.91
N LYS A 130 10.83 17.34 -11.68
CA LYS A 130 11.41 17.49 -10.34
C LYS A 130 10.25 17.80 -9.39
N ASP A 131 10.03 16.91 -8.46
CA ASP A 131 8.88 16.95 -7.58
C ASP A 131 9.31 17.20 -6.13
N ASN A 132 8.97 18.39 -5.63
CA ASN A 132 9.30 18.82 -4.28
C ASN A 132 8.26 18.38 -3.25
N ARG A 133 7.29 17.53 -3.62
CA ARG A 133 6.31 17.02 -2.67
C ARG A 133 6.99 16.29 -1.52
N ARG A 134 6.41 16.44 -0.34
CA ARG A 134 6.84 15.77 0.87
C ARG A 134 5.80 14.73 1.23
N ASN A 135 6.28 13.52 1.53
CA ASN A 135 5.46 12.48 2.12
C ASN A 135 4.84 12.97 3.43
N PRO A 136 3.51 12.90 3.61
CA PRO A 136 2.88 13.21 4.88
C PRO A 136 3.41 12.29 5.98
N ARG A 137 3.48 12.84 7.19
CA ARG A 137 3.86 12.08 8.38
C ARG A 137 2.66 11.26 8.84
N VAL A 138 2.89 9.97 9.07
CA VAL A 138 1.91 9.13 9.76
C VAL A 138 1.96 9.47 11.25
N PRO A 139 0.82 9.80 11.89
CA PRO A 139 0.79 10.06 13.32
C PRO A 139 1.25 8.83 14.13
N LYS A 140 1.90 9.09 15.26
CA LYS A 140 2.35 8.03 16.18
C LYS A 140 1.24 7.63 17.14
N ILE A 141 1.31 6.41 17.65
CA ILE A 141 0.43 5.88 18.69
C ILE A 141 1.15 5.75 20.02
N ASP A 142 0.39 5.80 21.10
CA ASP A 142 0.88 5.55 22.46
C ASP A 142 0.74 4.06 22.75
N LEU A 143 1.85 3.32 22.59
CA LEU A 143 1.87 1.86 22.72
C LEU A 143 1.41 1.36 24.09
N GLU A 144 1.52 2.17 25.15
CA GLU A 144 1.11 1.77 26.50
C GLU A 144 -0.41 1.71 26.65
N LYS A 145 -1.14 2.45 25.81
CA LYS A 145 -2.62 2.53 25.83
C LYS A 145 -3.27 1.88 24.62
N ALA A 146 -2.47 1.46 23.64
CA ALA A 146 -2.96 0.84 22.43
C ALA A 146 -3.49 -0.57 22.72
N ASN A 147 -4.54 -0.96 21.99
CA ASN A 147 -4.92 -2.36 21.88
C ASN A 147 -3.85 -3.11 21.09
N VAL A 148 -3.69 -4.41 21.34
CA VAL A 148 -2.72 -5.24 20.63
C VAL A 148 -3.34 -6.56 20.18
N GLN A 149 -3.11 -6.91 18.93
CA GLN A 149 -3.41 -8.23 18.38
C GLN A 149 -2.16 -8.83 17.75
N THR A 150 -1.96 -10.13 17.94
CA THR A 150 -0.78 -10.83 17.46
C THR A 150 -1.13 -11.73 16.28
N TYR A 151 -0.32 -11.66 15.24
CA TYR A 151 -0.44 -12.49 14.04
C TYR A 151 0.87 -13.24 13.81
N ARG A 152 0.77 -14.41 13.18
CA ARG A 152 1.93 -15.13 12.66
C ARG A 152 1.96 -14.95 11.15
N VAL A 153 3.13 -14.64 10.60
CA VAL A 153 3.35 -14.64 9.15
C VAL A 153 3.11 -16.05 8.62
N ARG A 154 2.17 -16.19 7.69
CA ARG A 154 1.82 -17.45 7.05
C ARG A 154 2.65 -17.65 5.79
N LEU A 155 2.74 -18.89 5.33
CA LEU A 155 3.42 -19.22 4.07
C LEU A 155 2.88 -18.40 2.89
N ASN A 156 1.55 -18.22 2.82
CA ASN A 156 0.88 -17.48 1.74
C ASN A 156 0.95 -15.95 1.91
N ASP A 157 1.57 -15.45 2.99
CA ASP A 157 1.84 -14.02 3.15
C ASP A 157 3.16 -13.61 2.47
N ILE A 158 3.99 -14.59 2.08
CA ILE A 158 5.29 -14.42 1.45
C ILE A 158 5.10 -14.35 -0.07
N ASP A 159 5.69 -13.34 -0.70
CA ASP A 159 5.67 -13.18 -2.15
C ASP A 159 6.80 -13.94 -2.87
N TYR A 160 6.81 -13.85 -4.19
CA TYR A 160 7.85 -14.46 -5.04
C TYR A 160 9.27 -13.95 -4.75
N ASN A 161 9.41 -12.76 -4.15
CA ASN A 161 10.70 -12.21 -3.76
C ASN A 161 11.15 -12.70 -2.38
N HIS A 162 10.43 -13.67 -1.80
CA HIS A 162 10.68 -14.24 -0.48
C HIS A 162 10.56 -13.24 0.68
N HIS A 163 9.83 -12.14 0.48
CA HIS A 163 9.50 -11.17 1.51
C HIS A 163 8.01 -11.23 1.83
N VAL A 164 7.63 -10.76 3.02
CA VAL A 164 6.20 -10.57 3.32
C VAL A 164 5.64 -9.51 2.37
N ASN A 165 4.54 -9.86 1.69
CA ASN A 165 3.88 -8.95 0.77
C ASN A 165 3.30 -7.75 1.51
N ASN A 166 3.64 -6.53 1.09
CA ASN A 166 3.15 -5.28 1.67
C ASN A 166 1.61 -5.17 1.73
N ALA A 167 0.89 -5.87 0.85
CA ALA A 167 -0.57 -5.94 0.88
C ALA A 167 -1.11 -6.65 2.14
N LYS A 168 -0.35 -7.59 2.72
CA LYS A 168 -0.76 -8.36 3.91
C LYS A 168 -0.76 -7.57 5.20
N TYR A 169 -0.04 -6.44 5.21
CA TYR A 169 -0.06 -5.51 6.33
C TYR A 169 -1.47 -4.95 6.55
N PHE A 170 -2.23 -4.76 5.47
CA PHE A 170 -3.62 -4.31 5.54
C PHE A 170 -4.55 -5.40 6.06
N ASP A 171 -4.28 -6.68 5.80
CA ASP A 171 -5.11 -7.77 6.34
C ASP A 171 -5.06 -7.77 7.87
N TRP A 172 -3.87 -7.64 8.47
CA TRP A 172 -3.71 -7.57 9.94
C TRP A 172 -4.35 -6.32 10.57
N VAL A 173 -4.27 -5.19 9.87
CA VAL A 173 -4.84 -3.91 10.30
C VAL A 173 -6.36 -3.90 10.22
N MET A 174 -6.92 -4.52 9.19
CA MET A 174 -8.38 -4.61 9.02
C MET A 174 -8.98 -5.65 9.98
N ASP A 175 -8.29 -6.76 10.22
CA ASP A 175 -8.72 -7.79 11.18
C ASP A 175 -8.73 -7.25 12.62
N SER A 176 -7.76 -6.40 13.00
CA SER A 176 -7.63 -5.87 14.36
C SER A 176 -8.80 -4.99 14.80
N LEU A 177 -9.52 -4.38 13.84
CA LEU A 177 -10.69 -3.55 14.11
C LEU A 177 -11.95 -4.39 14.37
N GLY A 178 -11.97 -5.64 13.92
CA GLY A 178 -13.09 -6.55 14.12
C GLY A 178 -14.33 -6.26 13.24
N MET A 179 -15.19 -7.27 13.15
CA MET A 179 -16.34 -7.24 12.23
C MET A 179 -17.35 -6.13 12.54
N GLU A 180 -17.61 -5.85 13.83
CA GLU A 180 -18.59 -4.84 14.25
C GLU A 180 -18.16 -3.42 13.88
N PHE A 181 -16.89 -3.07 14.06
CA PHE A 181 -16.37 -1.79 13.60
C PHE A 181 -16.50 -1.67 12.08
N ILE A 182 -16.06 -2.71 11.36
CA ILE A 182 -16.12 -2.71 9.90
C ILE A 182 -17.57 -2.60 9.41
N LYS A 183 -18.57 -3.22 10.06
CA LYS A 183 -19.99 -3.11 9.69
C LYS A 183 -20.48 -1.66 9.61
N THR A 184 -20.19 -0.87 10.64
CA THR A 184 -20.76 0.47 10.87
C THR A 184 -19.92 1.61 10.30
N HIS A 185 -18.72 1.32 9.79
CA HIS A 185 -17.81 2.33 9.27
C HIS A 185 -17.48 2.10 7.79
N SER A 186 -17.29 3.20 7.05
CA SER A 186 -16.84 3.21 5.65
C SER A 186 -15.45 3.83 5.57
N LEU A 187 -14.51 3.16 4.94
CA LEU A 187 -13.14 3.64 4.77
C LEU A 187 -13.10 4.83 3.80
N LYS A 188 -12.42 5.92 4.19
CA LYS A 188 -12.29 7.14 3.38
C LYS A 188 -10.87 7.47 2.99
N SER A 189 -9.90 7.19 3.85
CA SER A 189 -8.50 7.38 3.50
C SER A 189 -7.59 6.39 4.22
N VAL A 190 -6.45 6.11 3.60
CA VAL A 190 -5.41 5.26 4.15
C VAL A 190 -4.06 5.93 3.93
N LEU A 191 -3.30 6.07 4.99
CA LEU A 191 -1.92 6.51 4.94
C LEU A 191 -1.06 5.45 5.61
N VAL A 192 -0.17 4.82 4.87
CA VAL A 192 0.77 3.82 5.40
C VAL A 192 2.20 4.20 5.12
N LYS A 193 3.09 4.02 6.09
CA LYS A 193 4.54 4.13 5.90
C LYS A 193 5.21 2.83 6.33
N TYR A 194 6.04 2.30 5.44
CA TYR A 194 6.87 1.13 5.69
C TYR A 194 8.25 1.60 6.17
N ASP A 195 8.69 1.13 7.33
CA ASP A 195 10.00 1.45 7.92
C ASP A 195 10.97 0.26 7.79
N LYS A 196 10.49 -0.96 8.03
CA LYS A 196 11.25 -2.20 7.90
C LYS A 196 10.39 -3.35 7.38
N GLU A 197 11.02 -4.20 6.60
CA GLU A 197 10.45 -5.47 6.15
C GLU A 197 10.17 -6.38 7.37
N ILE A 198 9.05 -7.09 7.35
CA ILE A 198 8.79 -8.21 8.26
C ILE A 198 9.31 -9.48 7.59
N LEU A 199 10.04 -10.29 8.35
CA LEU A 199 10.66 -11.50 7.82
C LEU A 199 9.67 -12.68 7.78
N PRO A 200 9.90 -13.68 6.92
CA PRO A 200 9.20 -14.96 6.99
C PRO A 200 9.19 -15.56 8.40
N GLU A 201 8.12 -16.29 8.71
CA GLU A 201 7.92 -16.98 10.00
C GLU A 201 7.83 -16.09 11.25
N ALA A 202 7.97 -14.78 11.08
CA ALA A 202 7.93 -13.83 12.19
C ALA A 202 6.57 -13.76 12.87
N THR A 203 6.60 -13.25 14.10
CA THR A 203 5.39 -12.86 14.83
C THR A 203 5.19 -11.36 14.74
N VAL A 204 4.02 -10.94 14.27
CA VAL A 204 3.64 -9.55 14.10
C VAL A 204 2.74 -9.13 15.25
N ARG A 205 3.11 -8.06 15.94
CA ARG A 205 2.23 -7.37 16.89
C ARG A 205 1.62 -6.17 16.20
N SER A 206 0.29 -6.18 16.09
CA SER A 206 -0.50 -5.07 15.56
C SER A 206 -1.07 -4.27 16.72
N PHE A 207 -0.44 -3.14 17.01
CA PHE A 207 -0.94 -2.16 17.95
C PHE A 207 -1.89 -1.21 17.26
N TYR A 208 -3.03 -0.90 17.89
CA TYR A 208 -3.98 0.04 17.32
C TYR A 208 -4.74 0.87 18.37
N GLU A 209 -5.14 2.06 17.93
CA GLU A 209 -6.03 2.97 18.67
C GLU A 209 -7.13 3.47 17.76
N ILE A 210 -8.32 3.65 18.33
CA ILE A 210 -9.48 4.25 17.67
C ILE A 210 -9.73 5.60 18.35
N ARG A 211 -9.78 6.69 17.57
CA ARG A 211 -10.02 8.04 18.08
C ARG A 211 -11.12 8.72 17.28
N GLU A 212 -12.03 9.39 17.97
CA GLU A 212 -13.03 10.26 17.35
C GLU A 212 -12.37 11.41 16.59
N SER A 213 -13.01 11.86 15.51
CA SER A 213 -12.62 12.99 14.68
C SER A 213 -13.85 13.83 14.33
N GLU A 214 -13.67 15.09 13.94
CA GLU A 214 -14.78 16.00 13.65
C GLU A 214 -15.77 15.45 12.60
N ASN A 215 -15.28 14.63 11.66
CA ASN A 215 -16.07 14.08 10.55
C ASN A 215 -16.15 12.53 10.55
N GLY A 216 -15.97 11.89 11.71
CA GLY A 216 -16.05 10.43 11.83
C GLY A 216 -14.99 9.87 12.77
N VAL A 217 -14.33 8.79 12.37
CA VAL A 217 -13.39 8.07 13.24
C VAL A 217 -12.05 7.92 12.56
N ARG A 218 -10.97 8.01 13.32
CA ARG A 218 -9.61 7.74 12.84
C ARG A 218 -9.00 6.60 13.62
N THR A 219 -8.46 5.63 12.90
CA THR A 219 -7.72 4.51 13.51
C THR A 219 -6.24 4.66 13.21
N PHE A 220 -5.42 4.46 14.22
CA PHE A 220 -3.96 4.52 14.09
C PHE A 220 -3.38 3.17 14.43
N HIS A 221 -2.37 2.76 13.67
CA HIS A 221 -1.80 1.41 13.76
C HIS A 221 -0.28 1.45 13.73
N GLN A 222 0.35 0.54 14.47
CA GLN A 222 1.78 0.26 14.39
C GLN A 222 1.97 -1.25 14.37
N LEU A 223 2.67 -1.73 13.35
CA LEU A 223 3.04 -3.13 13.20
C LEU A 223 4.49 -3.30 13.62
N GLU A 224 4.73 -4.24 14.53
CA GLU A 224 6.07 -4.59 15.01
C GLU A 224 6.39 -6.07 14.81
N SER A 225 7.65 -6.37 14.52
CA SER A 225 8.24 -7.71 14.52
C SER A 225 9.54 -7.66 15.30
N ASP A 226 9.81 -8.65 16.15
CA ASP A 226 11.04 -8.75 16.96
C ASP A 226 11.36 -7.48 17.77
N ASN A 227 10.32 -6.86 18.33
CA ASN A 227 10.39 -5.56 19.04
C ASN A 227 10.93 -4.40 18.18
N GLN A 228 10.88 -4.54 16.86
CA GLN A 228 11.20 -3.49 15.92
C GLN A 228 9.94 -3.04 15.19
N LYS A 229 9.83 -1.74 15.07
CA LYS A 229 8.80 -1.03 14.33
C LYS A 229 8.98 -1.26 12.84
N CYS A 230 8.01 -1.91 12.20
CA CYS A 230 8.04 -2.28 10.79
C CYS A 230 7.19 -1.35 9.93
N CYS A 231 6.01 -0.95 10.42
CA CYS A 231 5.06 -0.17 9.64
C CYS A 231 4.13 0.65 10.53
N HIS A 232 3.66 1.79 10.03
CA HIS A 232 2.60 2.58 10.66
C HIS A 232 1.52 2.93 9.68
N LEU A 233 0.28 2.93 10.16
CA LEU A 233 -0.87 3.29 9.37
C LEU A 233 -1.78 4.28 10.10
N SER A 234 -2.43 5.14 9.33
CA SER A 234 -3.57 5.92 9.77
C SER A 234 -4.68 5.77 8.76
N LEU A 235 -5.86 5.40 9.21
CA LEU A 235 -7.05 5.24 8.38
C LEU A 235 -8.14 6.16 8.91
N GLU A 236 -8.80 6.88 8.00
CA GLU A 236 -9.98 7.69 8.30
C GLU A 236 -11.24 6.98 7.83
N TRP A 237 -12.28 7.09 8.64
CA TRP A 237 -13.53 6.37 8.49
C TRP A 237 -14.70 7.33 8.69
N GLU A 238 -15.75 7.12 7.90
CA GLU A 238 -17.05 7.75 8.09
C GLU A 238 -18.00 6.76 8.76
N VAL A 239 -18.76 7.22 9.75
CA VAL A 239 -19.80 6.42 10.40
C VAL A 239 -21.01 6.36 9.47
N LYS A 240 -21.55 5.16 9.25
CA LYS A 240 -22.73 4.93 8.39
C LYS A 240 -24.04 5.32 9.05
#